data_AF-A0A1G7W662-F1
#
_entry.id   AF-A0A1G7W662-F1
#
_cell.length_a   1.000
_cell.length_b   1.000
_cell.length_c   1.000
_cell.angle_alpha   90.00
_cell.angle_beta   90.00
_cell.angle_gamma   90.00
#
_symmetry.space_group_name_H-M   'P 1'
#
loop_
_entity.id
_entity.type
_entity.pdbx_description
1 polymer ?
#
loop_
_entity_poly.entity_id
_entity_poly.type
_entity_poly.pdbx_seq_one_letter_code
_entity_poly.pdbx_strand_id
1 'polypeptide(L)'
;MIRSFEKKAIVIALQKAKESAKANANLVKAFNQLEREHKKLNAANNKQLIRNNLKIEKWESALILKFERSATKFAKQKANAEARALNKSIPKSNWEDLIIKKFEDSAKSNLKRLQKQKVALKTSPIKATKTHKAKASPAKDQKQAEKERLYKVKRELEKLQAKRDKERERIERETRSVMPTRKIDESKLVAVRLDAKTVVFVKPGVDPETVRNKFLSSQSARSQ
;
A
#
# COMPACT_ATOMS: atom_id res chain seq x y z
N MET A 1 51.39 -55.30 59.49
CA MET A 1 51.25 -53.84 59.40
C MET A 1 51.01 -53.34 57.96
N ILE A 2 51.78 -53.77 56.96
CA ILE A 2 51.68 -53.30 55.56
C ILE A 2 50.27 -53.45 54.95
N ARG A 3 49.63 -54.63 55.06
CA ARG A 3 48.25 -54.86 54.55
C ARG A 3 47.18 -53.93 55.15
N SER A 4 47.39 -53.41 56.36
CA SER A 4 46.45 -52.49 57.00
C SER A 4 46.54 -51.07 56.44
N PHE A 5 47.70 -50.67 55.94
CA PHE A 5 47.92 -49.39 55.28
C PHE A 5 47.32 -49.38 53.87
N GLU A 6 47.52 -50.45 53.10
CA GLU A 6 46.91 -50.64 51.78
C GLU A 6 45.38 -50.56 51.84
N LYS A 7 44.77 -51.19 52.84
CA LYS A 7 43.32 -51.13 53.05
C LYS A 7 42.82 -49.72 53.36
N LYS A 8 43.56 -48.91 54.14
CA LYS A 8 43.19 -47.51 54.43
C LYS A 8 43.30 -46.63 53.18
N ALA A 9 44.35 -46.80 52.37
CA ALA A 9 44.53 -46.04 51.13
C ALA A 9 43.40 -46.30 50.12
N ILE A 10 42.95 -47.56 49.98
CA ILE A 10 41.83 -47.94 49.11
C ILE A 10 40.52 -47.27 49.55
N VAL A 11 40.25 -47.22 50.86
CA VAL A 11 39.03 -46.58 51.39
C VAL A 11 39.02 -45.07 51.11
N ILE A 12 40.16 -44.39 51.29
CA ILE A 12 40.30 -42.96 50.99
C ILE A 12 40.09 -42.69 49.48
N ALA A 13 40.67 -43.52 48.61
CA ALA A 13 40.48 -43.41 47.17
C ALA A 13 39.00 -43.59 46.76
N LEU A 14 38.29 -44.55 47.38
CA LEU A 14 36.86 -44.76 47.15
C LEU A 14 35.99 -43.60 47.66
N GLN A 15 36.32 -43.00 48.80
CA GLN A 15 35.62 -41.80 49.29
C GLN A 15 35.83 -40.61 48.36
N LYS A 16 37.08 -40.36 47.93
CA LYS A 16 37.41 -39.30 46.99
C LYS A 16 36.72 -39.48 45.63
N ALA A 17 36.63 -40.72 45.14
CA ALA A 17 35.89 -41.04 43.93
C ALA A 17 34.38 -40.79 44.09
N LYS A 18 33.79 -41.12 45.24
CA LYS A 18 32.37 -40.84 45.55
C LYS A 18 32.08 -39.34 45.61
N GLU A 19 32.96 -38.56 46.24
CA GLU A 19 32.84 -37.10 46.30
C GLU A 19 32.97 -36.46 44.92
N SER A 20 33.93 -36.93 44.11
CA SER A 20 34.11 -36.52 42.72
C SER A 20 32.87 -36.83 41.85
N ALA A 21 32.29 -38.03 42.00
CA ALA A 21 31.07 -38.40 41.28
C ALA A 21 29.87 -37.50 41.67
N LYS A 22 29.72 -37.18 42.97
CA LYS A 22 28.71 -36.23 43.44
C LYS A 22 28.93 -34.82 42.87
N ALA A 23 30.17 -34.35 42.83
CA ALA A 23 30.52 -33.06 42.23
C ALA A 23 30.17 -33.03 40.73
N ASN A 24 30.52 -34.07 39.97
CA ASN A 24 30.19 -34.18 38.56
C ASN A 24 28.66 -34.20 38.32
N ALA A 25 27.90 -34.93 39.12
CA ALA A 25 26.44 -34.93 39.02
C ALA A 25 25.84 -33.53 39.26
N ASN A 26 26.40 -32.77 40.20
CA ASN A 26 25.98 -31.39 40.46
C ASN A 26 26.34 -30.46 39.29
N LEU A 27 27.53 -30.61 38.70
CA LEU A 27 27.95 -29.86 37.53
C LEU A 27 27.03 -30.10 36.32
N VAL A 28 26.65 -31.36 36.07
CA VAL A 28 25.72 -31.71 34.98
C VAL A 28 24.34 -31.09 35.21
N LYS A 29 23.83 -31.11 36.45
CA LYS A 29 22.55 -30.44 36.78
C LYS A 29 22.62 -28.93 36.57
N ALA A 30 23.69 -28.29 37.02
CA ALA A 30 23.91 -26.85 36.81
C ALA A 30 23.98 -26.50 35.32
N PHE A 31 24.67 -27.32 34.53
CA PHE A 31 24.76 -27.15 33.07
C PHE A 31 23.38 -27.27 32.40
N ASN A 32 22.60 -28.29 32.74
CA ASN A 32 21.24 -28.47 32.20
C ASN A 32 20.32 -27.30 32.56
N GLN A 33 20.52 -26.68 33.73
CA GLN A 33 19.76 -25.51 34.14
C GLN A 33 20.17 -24.26 33.34
N LEU A 34 21.47 -24.03 33.18
CA LEU A 34 22.00 -22.97 32.32
C LEU A 34 21.52 -23.10 30.87
N GLU A 35 21.47 -24.31 30.32
CA GLU A 35 20.98 -24.54 28.96
C GLU A 35 19.49 -24.16 28.81
N ARG A 36 18.66 -24.50 29.81
CA ARG A 36 17.23 -24.13 29.83
C ARG A 36 17.05 -22.62 29.94
N GLU A 37 17.82 -21.95 30.78
CA GLU A 37 17.79 -20.50 30.92
C GLU A 37 18.21 -19.81 29.62
N HIS A 38 19.28 -20.28 28.98
CA HIS A 38 19.71 -19.76 27.68
C HIS A 38 18.63 -19.93 26.61
N LYS A 39 17.99 -21.10 26.52
CA LYS A 39 16.85 -21.33 25.61
C LYS A 39 15.67 -20.39 25.90
N LYS A 40 15.34 -20.15 27.17
CA LYS A 40 14.29 -19.20 27.58
C LYS A 40 14.62 -17.77 27.19
N LEU A 41 15.86 -17.32 27.44
CA LEU A 41 16.33 -15.98 27.08
C LEU A 41 16.29 -15.76 25.56
N ASN A 42 16.74 -16.75 24.77
CA ASN A 42 16.69 -16.68 23.31
C ASN A 42 15.25 -16.60 22.78
N ALA A 43 14.32 -17.38 23.35
CA ALA A 43 12.91 -17.31 22.98
C ALA A 43 12.29 -15.93 23.30
N ALA A 44 12.61 -15.37 24.47
CA ALA A 44 12.14 -14.04 24.87
C ALA A 44 12.69 -12.94 23.95
N ASN A 45 13.99 -12.99 23.63
CA ASN A 45 14.64 -12.06 22.71
C ASN A 45 14.05 -12.13 21.30
N ASN A 46 13.85 -13.34 20.75
CA ASN A 46 13.22 -13.52 19.44
C ASN A 46 11.80 -12.95 19.42
N LYS A 47 11.00 -13.18 20.46
CA LYS A 47 9.66 -12.62 20.57
C LYS A 47 9.69 -11.09 20.60
N GLN A 48 10.68 -10.49 21.27
CA GLN A 48 10.85 -9.04 21.31
C GLN A 48 11.29 -8.47 19.97
N LEU A 49 12.24 -9.13 19.29
CA LEU A 49 12.70 -8.75 17.95
C LEU A 49 11.53 -8.75 16.95
N ILE A 50 10.71 -9.80 16.95
CA ILE A 50 9.52 -9.90 16.09
C ILE A 50 8.55 -8.75 16.34
N ARG A 51 8.25 -8.43 17.62
CA ARG A 51 7.37 -7.30 17.96
C ARG A 51 7.93 -5.97 17.46
N ASN A 52 9.24 -5.77 17.55
CA ASN A 52 9.89 -4.54 17.08
C ASN A 52 9.83 -4.41 15.56
N ASN A 53 10.13 -5.48 14.82
CA ASN A 53 10.03 -5.49 13.36
C ASN A 53 8.60 -5.18 12.90
N LEU A 54 7.59 -5.79 13.53
CA LEU A 54 6.18 -5.49 13.22
C LEU A 54 5.79 -4.03 13.51
N LYS A 55 6.40 -3.39 14.53
CA LYS A 55 6.19 -1.95 14.78
C LYS A 55 6.81 -1.11 13.68
N ILE A 56 8.02 -1.45 13.24
CA ILE A 56 8.75 -0.76 12.17
C ILE A 56 7.94 -0.85 10.86
N GLU A 57 7.52 -2.04 10.45
CA GLU A 57 6.72 -2.24 9.23
C GLU A 57 5.41 -1.43 9.22
N LYS A 58 4.73 -1.35 10.37
CA LYS A 58 3.51 -0.52 10.52
C LYS A 58 3.81 0.96 10.37
N TRP A 59 4.92 1.44 10.93
CA TRP A 59 5.35 2.83 10.81
C TRP A 59 5.72 3.18 9.36
N GLU A 60 6.49 2.33 8.70
CA GLU A 60 6.88 2.49 7.29
C GLU A 60 5.66 2.52 6.37
N SER A 61 4.72 1.59 6.54
CA SER A 61 3.46 1.56 5.77
C SER A 61 2.65 2.84 5.93
N ALA A 62 2.55 3.36 7.16
CA ALA A 62 1.84 4.61 7.43
C ALA A 62 2.55 5.84 6.82
N LEU A 63 3.88 5.85 6.80
CA LEU A 63 4.70 6.87 6.14
C LEU A 63 4.48 6.86 4.63
N ILE A 64 4.54 5.69 3.99
CA ILE A 64 4.28 5.53 2.55
C ILE A 64 2.89 6.07 2.21
N LEU A 65 1.86 5.69 2.96
CA LEU A 65 0.50 6.17 2.71
C LEU A 65 0.36 7.70 2.85
N LYS A 66 1.05 8.32 3.81
CA LYS A 66 1.10 9.79 3.95
C LYS A 66 1.80 10.45 2.76
N PHE A 67 2.88 9.85 2.26
CA PHE A 67 3.59 10.33 1.08
C PHE A 67 2.73 10.22 -0.18
N GLU A 68 2.08 9.07 -0.41
CA GLU A 68 1.17 8.87 -1.55
C GLU A 68 -0.02 9.85 -1.51
N ARG A 69 -0.62 10.07 -0.34
CA ARG A 69 -1.68 11.08 -0.15
C ARG A 69 -1.20 12.50 -0.47
N SER A 70 0.04 12.82 -0.09
CA SER A 70 0.64 14.12 -0.38
C SER A 70 0.96 14.28 -1.86
N ALA A 71 1.52 13.24 -2.49
CA ALA A 71 1.83 13.21 -3.92
C ALA A 71 0.56 13.34 -4.78
N THR A 72 -0.52 12.64 -4.42
CA THR A 72 -1.81 12.76 -5.11
C THR A 72 -2.45 14.13 -4.93
N LYS A 73 -2.35 14.74 -3.75
CA LYS A 73 -2.80 16.13 -3.52
C LYS A 73 -2.02 17.13 -4.39
N PHE A 74 -0.69 16.98 -4.47
CA PHE A 74 0.16 17.82 -5.32
C PHE A 74 -0.17 17.64 -6.81
N ALA A 75 -0.34 16.39 -7.27
CA ALA A 75 -0.73 16.11 -8.65
C ALA A 75 -2.09 16.75 -9.01
N LYS A 76 -3.08 16.68 -8.12
CA LYS A 76 -4.39 17.35 -8.30
C LYS A 76 -4.25 18.88 -8.34
N GLN A 77 -3.43 19.46 -7.46
CA GLN A 77 -3.19 20.91 -7.46
C GLN A 77 -2.51 21.37 -8.75
N LYS A 78 -1.50 20.63 -9.22
CA LYS A 78 -0.81 20.90 -10.48
C LYS A 78 -1.77 20.81 -11.68
N ALA A 79 -2.54 19.72 -11.78
CA ALA A 79 -3.54 19.56 -12.85
C ALA A 79 -4.61 20.67 -12.83
N ASN A 80 -5.07 21.09 -11.63
CA ASN A 80 -6.02 22.19 -11.50
C ASN A 80 -5.41 23.55 -11.88
N ALA A 81 -4.13 23.78 -11.56
CA ALA A 81 -3.43 25.00 -11.95
C ALA A 81 -3.24 25.05 -13.48
N GLU A 82 -2.86 23.93 -14.09
CA GLU A 82 -2.76 23.78 -15.55
C GLU A 82 -4.12 23.99 -16.24
N ALA A 83 -5.20 23.42 -15.70
CA ALA A 83 -6.56 23.63 -16.20
C ALA A 83 -7.03 25.09 -16.06
N ARG A 84 -6.70 25.76 -14.95
CA ARG A 84 -6.99 27.19 -14.75
C ARG A 84 -6.21 28.08 -15.71
N ALA A 85 -4.95 27.75 -16.01
CA ALA A 85 -4.13 28.47 -16.98
C ALA A 85 -4.72 28.35 -18.40
N LEU A 86 -5.15 27.14 -18.81
CA LEU A 86 -5.81 26.90 -20.08
C LEU A 86 -7.15 27.64 -20.21
N ASN A 87 -7.97 27.63 -19.15
CA ASN A 87 -9.26 28.32 -19.16
C ASN A 87 -9.15 29.85 -19.23
N LYS A 88 -8.03 30.43 -18.81
CA LYS A 88 -7.78 31.88 -18.92
C LYS A 88 -7.23 32.28 -20.29
N SER A 89 -6.58 31.37 -21.01
CA SER A 89 -5.90 31.67 -22.28
C SER A 89 -6.72 31.33 -23.53
N ILE A 90 -7.79 30.54 -23.41
CA ILE A 90 -8.61 30.10 -24.54
C ILE A 90 -10.02 30.72 -24.44
N PRO A 91 -10.43 31.59 -25.39
CA PRO A 91 -11.79 32.13 -25.44
C PRO A 91 -12.81 31.00 -25.57
N LYS A 92 -13.96 31.13 -24.89
CA LYS A 92 -15.02 30.09 -24.81
C LYS A 92 -15.47 29.56 -26.18
N SER A 93 -15.39 30.37 -27.24
CA SER A 93 -15.73 29.99 -28.61
C SER A 93 -14.83 28.91 -29.23
N ASN A 94 -13.61 28.72 -28.71
CA ASN A 94 -12.61 27.85 -29.35
C ASN A 94 -12.37 26.54 -28.58
N TRP A 95 -13.05 26.32 -27.45
CA TRP A 95 -12.86 25.11 -26.63
C TRP A 95 -13.44 23.86 -27.29
N GLU A 96 -14.63 23.99 -27.89
CA GLU A 96 -15.27 22.90 -28.63
C GLU A 96 -14.40 22.51 -29.83
N ASP A 97 -13.93 23.49 -30.59
CA ASP A 97 -13.00 23.27 -31.71
C ASP A 97 -11.67 22.64 -31.28
N LEU A 98 -11.11 23.05 -30.12
CA LEU A 98 -9.85 22.48 -29.63
C LEU A 98 -10.03 21.03 -29.14
N ILE A 99 -11.16 20.74 -28.49
CA ILE A 99 -11.51 19.38 -28.05
C ILE A 99 -11.73 18.48 -29.27
N ILE A 100 -12.55 18.93 -30.23
CA ILE A 100 -12.79 18.22 -31.48
C ILE A 100 -11.48 17.97 -32.21
N LYS A 101 -10.61 18.99 -32.35
CA LYS A 101 -9.30 18.87 -32.98
C LYS A 101 -8.39 17.87 -32.26
N LYS A 102 -8.31 17.88 -30.93
CA LYS A 102 -7.50 16.90 -30.18
C LYS A 102 -8.03 15.47 -30.31
N PHE A 103 -9.36 15.29 -30.32
CA PHE A 103 -9.97 13.98 -30.55
C PHE A 103 -9.73 13.50 -31.98
N GLU A 104 -9.88 14.36 -32.98
CA GLU A 104 -9.57 14.05 -34.38
C GLU A 104 -8.11 13.69 -34.59
N ASP A 105 -7.18 14.44 -34.00
CA ASP A 105 -5.74 14.21 -34.12
C ASP A 105 -5.34 12.87 -33.45
N SER A 106 -5.95 12.55 -32.31
CA SER A 106 -5.73 11.27 -31.62
C SER A 106 -6.30 10.09 -32.42
N ALA A 107 -7.49 10.24 -33.00
CA ALA A 107 -8.11 9.25 -33.86
C ALA A 107 -7.29 9.03 -35.16
N LYS A 108 -6.83 10.11 -35.80
CA LYS A 108 -5.95 10.06 -37.00
C LYS A 108 -4.61 9.38 -36.69
N SER A 109 -4.01 9.66 -35.54
CA SER A 109 -2.76 9.02 -35.09
C SER A 109 -2.95 7.51 -34.85
N ASN A 110 -4.01 7.12 -34.14
CA ASN A 110 -4.33 5.72 -33.90
C ASN A 110 -4.64 4.96 -35.19
N LEU A 111 -5.38 5.57 -36.11
CA LEU A 111 -5.68 5.00 -37.42
C LEU A 111 -4.40 4.78 -38.26
N LYS A 112 -3.49 5.77 -38.30
CA LYS A 112 -2.18 5.61 -38.95
C LYS A 112 -1.34 4.52 -38.31
N ARG A 113 -1.37 4.37 -36.98
CA ARG A 113 -0.66 3.31 -36.27
C ARG A 113 -1.18 1.93 -36.66
N LEU A 114 -2.50 1.76 -36.69
CA LEU A 114 -3.15 0.51 -37.10
C LEU A 114 -2.90 0.20 -38.59
N GLN A 115 -2.92 1.20 -39.46
CA GLN A 115 -2.59 1.03 -40.89
C GLN A 115 -1.13 0.63 -41.08
N LYS A 116 -0.17 1.27 -40.37
CA LYS A 116 1.25 0.87 -40.42
C LYS A 116 1.48 -0.56 -39.92
N GLN A 117 0.82 -0.94 -38.83
CA GLN A 117 0.88 -2.32 -38.31
C GLN A 117 0.25 -3.32 -39.29
N LYS A 118 -0.85 -2.96 -39.94
CA LYS A 118 -1.50 -3.79 -40.98
C LYS A 118 -0.64 -3.94 -42.23
N VAL A 119 0.12 -2.91 -42.63
CA VAL A 119 1.06 -2.96 -43.77
C VAL A 119 2.30 -3.80 -43.42
N ALA A 120 2.82 -3.67 -42.19
CA ALA A 120 3.96 -4.47 -41.72
C ALA A 120 3.68 -5.99 -41.76
N LEU A 121 2.43 -6.41 -41.59
CA LEU A 121 2.01 -7.81 -41.71
C LEU A 121 1.81 -8.28 -43.17
N LYS A 122 1.67 -7.35 -44.13
CA LYS A 122 1.46 -7.66 -45.55
C LYS A 122 2.73 -7.56 -46.39
N THR A 123 3.71 -6.75 -45.99
CA THR A 123 4.89 -6.42 -46.82
C THR A 123 6.22 -6.97 -46.31
N SER A 124 6.25 -7.86 -45.32
CA SER A 124 7.46 -8.66 -45.08
C SER A 124 7.55 -9.76 -46.14
N PRO A 125 8.49 -9.73 -47.10
CA PRO A 125 8.75 -10.90 -47.89
C PRO A 125 9.43 -11.88 -46.94
N ILE A 126 8.74 -12.96 -46.58
CA ILE A 126 9.39 -14.14 -46.02
C ILE A 126 10.26 -14.68 -47.17
N LYS A 127 11.48 -14.15 -47.29
CA LYS A 127 12.53 -14.80 -48.08
C LYS A 127 12.75 -16.16 -47.42
N ALA A 128 12.30 -17.21 -48.08
CA ALA A 128 12.64 -18.58 -47.74
C ALA A 128 14.15 -18.75 -47.91
N THR A 129 14.90 -18.51 -46.85
CA THR A 129 16.33 -18.78 -46.81
C THR A 129 16.51 -20.30 -46.73
N LYS A 130 17.12 -20.86 -47.78
CA LYS A 130 17.55 -22.26 -47.79
C LYS A 130 18.48 -22.51 -46.61
N THR A 131 18.12 -23.52 -45.85
CA THR A 131 18.75 -24.07 -44.66
C THR A 131 20.24 -24.39 -44.85
N HIS A 132 21.10 -23.80 -44.01
CA HIS A 132 22.32 -24.47 -43.57
C HIS A 132 22.02 -25.17 -42.24
N LYS A 133 22.31 -26.47 -42.17
CA LYS A 133 22.11 -27.34 -41.00
C LYS A 133 22.90 -26.83 -39.80
N ALA A 134 22.22 -26.32 -38.78
CA ALA A 134 22.72 -26.21 -37.42
C ALA A 134 21.90 -27.14 -36.51
N LYS A 135 22.59 -27.79 -35.57
CA LYS A 135 22.11 -28.85 -34.67
C LYS A 135 21.15 -28.29 -33.59
N ALA A 136 20.03 -28.99 -33.37
CA ALA A 136 19.12 -29.05 -32.20
C ALA A 136 18.68 -27.80 -31.36
N SER A 137 17.33 -27.60 -31.31
CA SER A 137 16.42 -27.08 -30.22
C SER A 137 16.53 -25.61 -29.71
N PRO A 138 15.47 -24.91 -29.18
CA PRO A 138 14.11 -25.30 -28.74
C PRO A 138 12.98 -24.27 -29.08
N ALA A 139 12.50 -24.16 -30.32
CA ALA A 139 11.47 -23.15 -30.66
C ALA A 139 10.01 -23.56 -30.33
N LYS A 140 9.77 -24.85 -30.01
CA LYS A 140 8.44 -25.35 -29.63
C LYS A 140 8.12 -25.13 -28.15
N ASP A 141 9.12 -25.24 -27.27
CA ASP A 141 8.93 -25.12 -25.82
C ASP A 141 8.70 -23.67 -25.37
N GLN A 142 9.30 -22.70 -26.06
CA GLN A 142 9.05 -21.27 -25.80
C GLN A 142 7.59 -20.87 -26.09
N LYS A 143 7.01 -21.37 -27.19
CA LYS A 143 5.61 -21.06 -27.55
C LYS A 143 4.60 -21.71 -26.60
N GLN A 144 4.94 -22.84 -25.99
CA GLN A 144 4.08 -23.52 -25.03
C GLN A 144 4.15 -22.84 -23.64
N ALA A 145 5.34 -22.43 -23.21
CA ALA A 145 5.52 -21.65 -21.99
C ALA A 145 4.83 -20.28 -22.04
N GLU A 146 4.81 -19.62 -23.21
CA GLU A 146 4.14 -18.34 -23.40
C GLU A 146 2.62 -18.47 -23.34
N LYS A 147 2.04 -19.52 -23.93
CA LYS A 147 0.60 -19.81 -23.84
C LYS A 147 0.15 -20.10 -22.40
N GLU A 148 0.96 -20.83 -21.63
CA GLU A 148 0.64 -21.12 -20.23
C GLU A 148 0.74 -19.86 -19.35
N ARG A 149 1.73 -18.99 -19.60
CA ARG A 149 1.84 -17.69 -18.94
C ARG A 149 0.65 -16.79 -19.25
N LEU A 150 0.25 -16.69 -20.52
CA LEU A 150 -0.91 -15.91 -20.95
C LEU A 150 -2.20 -16.40 -20.29
N TYR A 151 -2.38 -17.72 -20.16
CA TYR A 151 -3.54 -18.29 -19.48
C TYR A 151 -3.56 -17.96 -17.98
N LYS A 152 -2.41 -18.03 -17.29
CA LYS A 152 -2.29 -17.64 -15.88
C LYS A 152 -2.62 -16.15 -15.68
N VAL A 153 -2.06 -15.28 -16.51
CA VAL A 153 -2.33 -13.84 -16.46
C VAL A 153 -3.81 -13.54 -16.73
N LYS A 154 -4.43 -14.18 -17.73
CA LYS A 154 -5.86 -14.01 -18.01
C LYS A 154 -6.73 -14.43 -16.82
N ARG A 155 -6.40 -15.55 -16.17
CA ARG A 155 -7.11 -16.04 -14.98
C ARG A 155 -6.96 -15.10 -13.78
N GLU A 156 -5.80 -14.47 -13.60
CA GLU A 156 -5.60 -13.46 -12.56
C GLU A 156 -6.39 -12.18 -12.84
N LEU A 157 -6.42 -11.73 -14.10
CA LEU A 157 -7.23 -10.59 -14.53
C LEU A 157 -8.74 -10.84 -14.30
N GLU A 158 -9.24 -12.03 -14.62
CA GLU A 158 -10.62 -12.43 -14.35
C GLU A 158 -10.94 -12.43 -12.85
N LYS A 159 -10.02 -12.93 -12.00
CA LYS A 159 -10.17 -12.87 -10.54
C LYS A 159 -10.19 -11.44 -10.01
N LEU A 160 -9.34 -10.56 -10.54
CA LEU A 160 -9.30 -9.15 -10.16
C LEU A 160 -10.56 -8.41 -10.61
N GLN A 161 -11.07 -8.72 -11.80
CA GLN A 161 -12.32 -8.17 -12.31
C GLN A 161 -13.51 -8.61 -11.45
N ALA A 162 -13.61 -9.89 -11.10
CA ALA A 162 -14.66 -10.38 -10.20
C ALA A 162 -14.60 -9.75 -8.80
N LYS A 163 -13.40 -9.48 -8.25
CA LYS A 163 -13.25 -8.76 -6.98
C LYS A 163 -13.71 -7.31 -7.08
N ARG A 164 -13.36 -6.63 -8.17
CA ARG A 164 -13.79 -5.26 -8.46
C ARG A 164 -15.31 -5.15 -8.56
N ASP A 165 -15.94 -6.09 -9.26
CA ASP A 165 -17.39 -6.10 -9.47
C ASP A 165 -18.13 -6.34 -8.14
N LYS A 166 -17.64 -7.23 -7.28
CA LYS A 166 -18.17 -7.42 -5.92
C LYS A 166 -18.03 -6.19 -5.03
N GLU A 167 -16.89 -5.49 -5.10
CA GLU A 167 -16.68 -4.27 -4.31
C GLU A 167 -17.58 -3.13 -4.82
N ARG A 168 -17.76 -3.02 -6.14
CA ARG A 168 -18.70 -2.08 -6.73
C ARG A 168 -20.13 -2.36 -6.27
N GLU A 169 -20.56 -3.61 -6.29
CA GLU A 169 -21.89 -4.00 -5.81
C GLU A 169 -22.08 -3.71 -4.32
N ARG A 170 -21.04 -3.94 -3.50
CA ARG A 170 -21.03 -3.57 -2.08
C ARG A 170 -21.22 -2.07 -1.89
N ILE A 171 -20.45 -1.25 -2.60
CA ILE A 171 -20.55 0.22 -2.55
C ILE A 171 -21.94 0.68 -3.02
N GLU A 172 -22.48 0.11 -4.10
CA GLU A 172 -23.83 0.44 -4.57
C GLU A 172 -24.92 0.07 -3.56
N ARG A 173 -24.78 -1.04 -2.82
CA ARG A 173 -25.70 -1.39 -1.72
C ARG A 173 -25.56 -0.46 -0.51
N GLU A 174 -24.33 -0.15 -0.11
CA GLU A 174 -24.04 0.78 0.99
C GLU A 174 -24.53 2.20 0.66
N THR A 175 -24.34 2.67 -0.58
CA THR A 175 -24.81 4.00 -1.02
C THR A 175 -26.32 4.08 -1.24
N ARG A 176 -27.00 2.95 -1.54
CA ARG A 176 -28.46 2.90 -1.58
C ARG A 176 -29.11 2.90 -0.19
N SER A 177 -28.39 2.56 0.89
CA SER A 177 -28.92 2.58 2.27
C SER A 177 -28.64 3.89 3.02
N VAL A 178 -27.75 4.74 2.49
CA VAL A 178 -27.54 6.10 3.01
C VAL A 178 -28.64 7.00 2.45
N MET A 179 -29.58 7.39 3.31
CA MET A 179 -30.65 8.37 3.02
C MET A 179 -30.11 9.54 2.17
N PRO A 180 -30.85 10.02 1.14
CA PRO A 180 -30.43 11.20 0.41
C PRO A 180 -30.34 12.37 1.38
N THR A 181 -29.12 12.87 1.60
CA THR A 181 -28.91 14.11 2.35
C THR A 181 -29.64 15.21 1.59
N ARG A 182 -30.70 15.76 2.21
CA ARG A 182 -31.45 16.90 1.64
C ARG A 182 -30.43 17.99 1.31
N LYS A 183 -30.24 18.29 0.03
CA LYS A 183 -29.44 19.44 -0.41
C LYS A 183 -30.06 20.69 0.22
N ILE A 184 -29.28 21.41 1.03
CA ILE A 184 -29.71 22.70 1.56
C ILE A 184 -29.72 23.66 0.37
N ASP A 185 -30.88 24.27 0.12
CA ASP A 185 -31.06 25.25 -0.94
C ASP A 185 -30.38 26.56 -0.53
N GLU A 186 -29.20 26.81 -1.08
CA GLU A 186 -28.36 27.98 -0.77
C GLU A 186 -29.07 29.31 -1.07
N SER A 187 -30.08 29.30 -1.97
CA SER A 187 -30.89 30.48 -2.30
C SER A 187 -31.74 31.00 -1.13
N LYS A 188 -31.90 30.21 -0.06
CA LYS A 188 -32.71 30.56 1.11
C LYS A 188 -31.90 31.11 2.29
N LEU A 189 -30.57 31.17 2.18
CA LEU A 189 -29.72 31.68 3.27
C LEU A 189 -29.72 33.20 3.31
N VAL A 190 -29.87 33.77 4.51
CA VAL A 190 -29.81 35.21 4.76
C VAL A 190 -28.37 35.60 5.05
N ALA A 191 -27.85 36.59 4.32
CA ALA A 191 -26.52 37.14 4.53
C ALA A 191 -26.54 38.18 5.66
N VAL A 192 -25.88 37.90 6.78
CA VAL A 192 -25.70 38.82 7.90
C VAL A 192 -24.28 39.36 7.87
N ARG A 193 -24.13 40.68 7.72
CA ARG A 193 -22.83 41.36 7.78
C ARG A 193 -22.45 41.60 9.25
N LEU A 194 -21.32 41.06 9.69
CA LEU A 194 -20.86 41.14 11.08
C LEU A 194 -19.90 42.32 11.31
N ASP A 195 -19.04 42.60 10.32
CA ASP A 195 -18.14 43.75 10.29
C ASP A 195 -17.92 44.23 8.84
N ALA A 196 -17.00 45.18 8.61
CA ALA A 196 -16.72 45.70 7.27
C ALA A 196 -16.15 44.67 6.27
N LYS A 197 -15.64 43.51 6.75
CA LYS A 197 -14.94 42.49 5.96
C LYS A 197 -15.60 41.10 6.01
N THR A 198 -16.53 40.86 6.92
CA THR A 198 -17.06 39.53 7.25
C THR A 198 -18.57 39.47 7.05
N VAL A 199 -19.03 38.53 6.21
CA VAL A 199 -20.45 38.23 5.96
C VAL A 199 -20.69 36.74 6.20
N VAL A 200 -21.71 36.41 6.99
CA VAL A 200 -22.09 35.03 7.34
C VAL A 200 -23.46 34.71 6.77
N PHE A 201 -23.58 33.56 6.10
CA PHE A 201 -24.85 33.07 5.56
C PHE A 201 -25.53 32.15 6.57
N VAL A 202 -26.70 32.54 7.05
CA VAL A 202 -27.47 31.80 8.05
C VAL A 202 -28.82 31.36 7.51
N LYS A 203 -29.36 30.28 8.09
CA LYS A 203 -30.69 29.78 7.71
C LYS A 203 -31.76 30.84 8.02
N PRO A 204 -32.81 30.93 7.19
CA PRO A 204 -33.89 31.88 7.41
C PRO A 204 -34.64 31.51 8.70
N GLY A 205 -34.97 32.52 9.51
CA GLY A 205 -35.63 32.35 10.82
C GLY A 205 -34.69 32.38 12.04
N VAL A 206 -33.38 32.52 11.84
CA VAL A 206 -32.42 32.80 12.92
C VAL A 206 -32.20 34.31 13.02
N ASP A 207 -32.40 34.87 14.20
CA ASP A 207 -32.20 36.30 14.47
C ASP A 207 -30.72 36.72 14.25
N PRO A 208 -30.44 37.68 13.37
CA PRO A 208 -29.10 38.18 13.08
C PRO A 208 -28.31 38.63 14.33
N GLU A 209 -28.98 39.22 15.32
CA GLU A 209 -28.33 39.71 16.54
C GLU A 209 -27.84 38.56 17.43
N THR A 210 -28.58 37.45 17.46
CA THR A 210 -28.14 36.23 18.15
C THR A 210 -26.88 35.64 17.51
N VAL A 211 -26.77 35.69 16.17
CA VAL A 211 -25.60 35.20 15.44
C VAL A 211 -24.39 36.11 15.70
N ARG A 212 -24.59 37.43 15.67
CA ARG A 212 -23.55 38.41 15.96
C ARG A 212 -23.00 38.25 17.37
N ASN A 213 -23.87 38.10 18.36
CA ASN A 213 -23.45 37.91 19.76
C ASN A 213 -22.70 36.59 19.96
N LYS A 214 -23.16 35.48 19.36
CA LYS A 214 -22.43 34.20 19.41
C LYS A 214 -21.07 34.25 18.72
N PHE A 215 -20.97 34.97 17.60
CA PHE A 215 -19.72 35.10 16.85
C PHE A 215 -18.71 35.99 17.59
N LEU A 216 -19.14 37.13 18.13
CA LEU A 216 -18.27 38.03 18.90
C LEU A 216 -17.85 37.43 20.25
N SER A 217 -18.72 36.63 20.89
CA SER A 217 -18.37 35.90 22.12
C SER A 217 -17.42 34.72 21.87
N SER A 218 -17.31 34.24 20.63
CA SER A 218 -16.37 33.16 20.27
C SER A 218 -15.01 33.66 19.78
N GLN A 219 -14.89 34.93 19.34
CA GLN A 219 -13.58 35.52 19.04
C GLN A 219 -12.72 35.84 20.26
N SER A 220 -13.30 36.08 21.45
CA SER A 220 -12.51 36.20 22.69
C SER A 220 -11.91 34.86 23.14
N ALA A 221 -12.25 33.75 22.46
CA ALA A 221 -11.74 32.41 22.71
C ALA A 221 -11.11 31.81 21.44
N ARG A 222 -9.88 32.24 21.17
CA ARG A 222 -8.83 31.59 20.33
C ARG A 222 -8.90 31.76 18.81
N SER A 223 -7.78 32.31 18.31
CA SER A 223 -7.01 31.85 17.14
C SER A 223 -7.29 30.39 16.74
N GLN A 224 -8.15 30.19 15.75
CA GLN A 224 -8.15 29.06 14.81
C GLN A 224 -8.70 29.51 13.46
#